data_AF-A0A967K1H4-F1
#
_entry.id   AF-A0A967K1H4-F1
#
_cell.length_a   1.000
_cell.length_b   1.000
_cell.length_c   1.000
_cell.angle_alpha   90.00
_cell.angle_beta   90.00
_cell.angle_gamma   90.00
#
_symmetry.space_group_name_H-M   'P 1'
#
loop_
_entity.id
_entity.type
_entity.pdbx_description
1 polymer ?
#
loop_
_entity_poly.entity_id
_entity_poly.type
_entity_poly.pdbx_seq_one_letter_code
_entity_poly.pdbx_strand_id
1 'polypeptide(L)'
;MSALDLDVRSASITAKVDTTLFQLEQQSLYDSMSDQIEVAREIIHVLCQRLRGNMQDWAEDFQHRKALERELEIGREIQNSFLPDELPQLPGWEIAAYFQAAREVAGDFYDAFTLPREKKIGLVIGDVADKGVGAALFMTLFRSLIRATATSDYFLDHARSHAVSDTIVGHQETT
;
A
#
# COMPACT_ATOMS: atom_id res chain seq x y z
N MET A 1 24.47 10.16 2.26
CA MET A 1 24.78 11.32 1.39
C MET A 1 24.19 12.55 2.09
N SER A 2 24.90 13.61 2.44
CA SER A 2 25.98 14.24 1.70
C SER A 2 26.89 15.03 2.66
N ALA A 3 28.20 14.79 2.58
CA ALA A 3 29.22 15.73 3.08
C ALA A 3 29.50 16.86 2.05
N LEU A 4 28.59 17.05 1.09
CA LEU A 4 28.65 17.93 -0.08
C LEU A 4 27.28 18.60 -0.31
N ASP A 5 26.47 18.81 0.73
CA ASP A 5 25.25 19.63 0.64
C ASP A 5 25.66 21.08 0.91
N LEU A 6 25.63 21.94 -0.11
CA LEU A 6 26.05 23.35 -0.04
C LEU A 6 24.97 24.25 0.62
N ASP A 7 23.83 23.67 1.00
CA ASP A 7 22.76 24.40 1.67
C ASP A 7 23.05 24.53 3.17
N VAL A 8 23.08 25.78 3.66
CA VAL A 8 23.24 26.10 5.08
C VAL A 8 22.09 25.48 5.87
N ARG A 9 22.38 24.42 6.64
CA ARG A 9 21.41 23.83 7.56
C ARG A 9 21.58 24.41 8.95
N SER A 10 20.60 25.18 9.40
CA SER A 10 20.51 25.64 10.78
C SER A 10 20.05 24.49 11.69
N ALA A 11 20.81 24.20 12.74
CA ALA A 11 20.39 23.34 13.83
C ALA A 11 20.13 24.19 15.09
N SER A 12 19.11 23.85 15.87
CA SER A 12 18.89 24.45 17.19
C SER A 12 19.31 23.46 18.26
N ILE A 13 20.07 23.92 19.24
CA ILE A 13 20.53 23.13 20.38
C ILE A 13 20.01 23.84 21.63
N THR A 14 19.27 23.13 22.48
CA THR A 14 18.81 23.65 23.77
C THR A 14 19.59 22.97 24.88
N ALA A 15 20.37 23.76 25.62
CA ALA A 15 21.09 23.27 26.78
C ALA A 15 20.15 23.16 27.99
N LYS A 16 20.14 22.00 28.65
CA LYS A 16 19.32 21.75 29.86
C LYS A 16 20.01 22.21 31.15
N VAL A 17 21.29 22.60 31.04
CA VAL A 17 22.16 23.07 32.12
C VAL A 17 23.06 24.18 31.57
N ASP A 18 23.66 24.99 32.44
CA ASP A 18 24.63 26.02 32.04
C ASP A 18 25.74 25.41 31.17
N THR A 19 25.85 25.90 29.93
CA THR A 19 26.71 25.32 28.90
C THR A 19 27.46 26.42 28.14
N THR A 20 28.75 26.22 27.93
CA THR A 20 29.57 27.12 27.09
C THR A 20 29.55 26.62 25.66
N LEU A 21 29.13 27.49 24.73
CA LEU A 21 29.23 27.22 23.31
C LEU A 21 30.65 27.58 22.84
N PHE A 22 31.38 26.58 22.35
CA PHE A 22 32.64 26.81 21.66
C PHE A 22 32.38 26.88 20.16
N GLN A 23 32.59 28.06 19.59
CA GLN A 23 32.54 28.27 18.15
C GLN A 23 33.94 28.05 17.58
N LEU A 24 34.07 27.08 16.69
CA LEU A 24 35.30 26.84 15.94
C LEU A 24 35.19 27.53 14.58
N GLU A 25 36.12 28.44 14.31
CA GLU A 25 36.26 29.04 12.99
C GLU A 25 36.92 28.03 12.03
N GLN A 26 36.48 28.07 10.77
CA GLN A 26 36.96 27.16 9.72
C GLN A 26 38.50 27.24 9.57
N GLN A 27 39.07 28.43 9.61
CA GLN A 27 40.51 28.63 9.49
C GLN A 27 41.27 27.99 10.66
N SER A 28 40.83 28.23 11.90
CA SER A 28 41.45 27.66 13.10
C SER A 28 41.33 26.13 13.17
N LEU A 29 40.26 25.56 12.60
CA LEU A 29 40.11 24.11 12.45
C LEU A 29 41.15 23.55 11.46
N TYR A 30 41.31 24.18 10.28
CA TYR A 30 42.30 23.75 9.30
C TYR A 30 43.73 23.89 9.82
N ASP A 31 44.05 24.99 10.49
CA ASP A 31 45.35 25.21 11.11
C ASP A 31 45.62 24.13 12.17
N SER A 32 44.64 23.83 13.03
CA SER A 32 44.76 22.75 14.04
C SER A 32 44.93 21.37 13.40
N MET A 33 44.25 21.09 12.28
CA MET A 33 44.41 19.83 11.55
C MET A 33 45.79 19.71 10.88
N SER A 34 46.33 20.83 10.40
CA SER A 34 47.64 20.88 9.75
C SER A 34 48.79 20.79 10.76
N ASP A 35 48.63 21.40 11.92
CA ASP A 35 49.62 21.41 12.99
C ASP A 35 49.57 20.15 13.88
N GLN A 36 48.40 19.52 14.01
CA GLN A 36 48.18 18.34 14.85
C GLN A 36 47.45 17.22 14.10
N ILE A 37 48.22 16.27 13.59
CA ILE A 37 47.71 15.11 12.83
C ILE A 37 46.67 14.28 13.62
N GLU A 38 46.78 14.26 14.95
CA GLU A 38 45.84 13.56 15.84
C GLU A 38 44.42 14.14 15.75
N VAL A 39 44.27 15.46 15.60
CA VAL A 39 42.97 16.13 15.45
C VAL A 39 42.29 15.67 14.16
N ALA A 40 43.03 15.64 13.05
CA ALA A 40 42.51 15.16 11.78
C ALA A 40 42.10 13.68 11.85
N ARG A 41 42.91 12.84 12.53
CA ARG A 41 42.60 11.42 12.71
C ARG A 41 41.30 11.22 13.48
N GLU A 42 41.10 11.92 14.59
CA GLU A 42 39.89 11.76 15.40
C GLU A 42 38.64 12.29 14.68
N ILE A 43 38.74 13.41 13.95
CA ILE A 43 37.64 13.90 13.12
C ILE A 43 37.26 12.86 12.06
N ILE A 44 38.24 12.33 11.32
CA ILE A 44 38.01 11.28 10.32
C ILE A 44 37.39 10.05 10.98
N HIS A 45 37.90 9.65 12.16
CA HIS A 45 37.38 8.50 12.88
C HIS A 45 35.90 8.66 13.23
N VAL A 46 35.53 9.80 13.81
CA VAL A 46 34.14 10.13 14.17
C VAL A 46 33.25 10.20 12.94
N LEU A 47 33.70 10.87 11.87
CA LEU A 47 32.94 10.95 10.61
C LEU A 47 32.74 9.56 9.98
N CYS A 48 33.78 8.72 9.93
CA CYS A 48 33.70 7.35 9.42
C CYS A 48 32.76 6.48 10.26
N GLN A 49 32.76 6.63 11.59
CA GLN A 49 31.79 5.95 12.45
C GLN A 49 30.36 6.41 12.15
N ARG A 50 30.14 7.71 12.03
CA ARG A 50 28.80 8.26 11.78
C ARG A 50 28.27 7.93 10.39
N LEU A 51 29.12 7.96 9.37
CA LEU A 51 28.79 7.52 8.02
C LEU A 51 28.42 6.04 7.99
N ARG A 52 29.15 5.19 8.73
CA ARG A 52 28.82 3.76 8.83
C ARG A 52 27.49 3.51 9.53
N GLY A 53 27.25 4.16 10.67
CA GLY A 53 25.98 4.05 11.39
C GLY A 53 24.81 4.45 10.50
N ASN A 54 24.88 5.65 9.89
CA ASN A 54 23.87 6.09 8.94
C ASN A 54 23.71 5.08 7.78
N MET A 55 24.79 4.55 7.22
CA MET A 55 24.67 3.62 6.09
C MET A 55 23.99 2.30 6.47
N GLN A 56 24.14 1.84 7.71
CA GLN A 56 23.43 0.67 8.23
C GLN A 56 21.94 0.96 8.40
N ASP A 57 21.58 2.07 9.04
CA ASP A 57 20.19 2.49 9.23
C ASP A 57 19.47 2.59 7.87
N TRP A 58 20.12 3.21 6.88
CA TRP A 58 19.58 3.34 5.53
C TRP A 58 19.44 2.00 4.81
N ALA A 59 20.36 1.07 5.05
CA ALA A 59 20.28 -0.25 4.45
C ALA A 59 19.10 -1.04 5.03
N GLU A 60 18.87 -0.98 6.34
CA GLU A 60 17.74 -1.61 7.00
C GLU A 60 16.40 -1.02 6.52
N ASP A 61 16.28 0.31 6.52
CA ASP A 61 15.09 1.02 6.01
C ASP A 61 14.80 0.68 4.54
N PHE A 62 15.85 0.62 3.73
CA PHE A 62 15.72 0.26 2.32
C PHE A 62 15.23 -1.18 2.13
N GLN A 63 15.76 -2.13 2.90
CA GLN A 63 15.29 -3.53 2.85
C GLN A 63 13.83 -3.63 3.30
N HIS A 64 13.46 -2.98 4.40
CA HIS A 64 12.08 -2.96 4.89
C HIS A 64 11.11 -2.37 3.86
N ARG A 65 11.44 -1.22 3.27
CA ARG A 65 10.61 -0.61 2.24
C ARG A 65 10.47 -1.51 1.01
N LYS A 66 11.57 -2.11 0.55
CA LYS A 66 11.56 -3.01 -0.61
C LYS A 66 10.75 -4.27 -0.36
N ALA A 67 10.79 -4.82 0.85
CA ALA A 67 9.95 -5.96 1.23
C ALA A 67 8.46 -5.60 1.18
N LEU A 68 8.08 -4.45 1.75
CA LEU A 68 6.70 -3.96 1.74
C LEU A 68 6.20 -3.68 0.32
N GLU A 69 7.01 -3.01 -0.51
CA GLU A 69 6.70 -2.78 -1.94
C GLU A 69 6.45 -4.11 -2.67
N ARG A 70 7.26 -5.14 -2.39
CA ARG A 70 7.09 -6.45 -2.99
C ARG A 70 5.83 -7.17 -2.53
N GLU A 71 5.49 -7.08 -1.24
CA GLU A 71 4.22 -7.61 -0.75
C GLU A 71 3.03 -6.92 -1.42
N LEU A 72 3.05 -5.59 -1.52
CA LEU A 72 1.97 -4.85 -2.18
C LEU A 72 1.84 -5.23 -3.67
N GLU A 73 2.95 -5.37 -4.39
CA GLU A 73 2.94 -5.80 -5.80
C GLU A 73 2.34 -7.19 -5.98
N ILE A 74 2.68 -8.15 -5.11
CA ILE A 74 2.07 -9.48 -5.12
C ILE A 74 0.55 -9.39 -4.86
N GLY A 75 0.14 -8.56 -3.90
CA GLY A 75 -1.28 -8.33 -3.60
C GLY A 75 -2.03 -7.76 -4.81
N ARG A 76 -1.40 -6.86 -5.56
CA ARG A 76 -1.92 -6.26 -6.79
C ARG A 76 -2.08 -7.28 -7.90
N GLU A 77 -1.07 -8.11 -8.13
CA GLU A 77 -1.12 -9.18 -9.13
C GLU A 77 -2.25 -10.17 -8.83
N ILE A 78 -2.35 -10.60 -7.57
CA ILE A 78 -3.44 -11.46 -7.08
C ILE A 78 -4.77 -10.76 -7.38
N GLN A 79 -5.02 -9.56 -6.84
CA GLN A 79 -6.28 -8.84 -7.01
C GLN A 79 -6.68 -8.69 -8.49
N ASN A 80 -5.76 -8.24 -9.36
CA ASN A 80 -6.02 -8.04 -10.78
C ASN A 80 -6.35 -9.35 -11.51
N SER A 81 -5.70 -10.45 -11.14
CA SER A 81 -5.99 -11.77 -11.74
C SER A 81 -7.38 -12.31 -11.39
N PHE A 82 -8.03 -11.76 -10.37
CA PHE A 82 -9.35 -12.20 -9.92
C PHE A 82 -10.51 -11.31 -10.37
N LEU A 83 -10.24 -10.12 -10.92
CA LEU A 83 -11.30 -9.33 -11.53
C LEU A 83 -11.75 -9.99 -12.83
N PRO A 84 -13.05 -9.98 -13.16
CA PRO A 84 -13.53 -10.62 -14.38
C PRO A 84 -13.02 -9.88 -15.63
N ASP A 85 -12.25 -10.58 -16.47
CA ASP A 85 -11.75 -10.08 -17.76
C ASP A 85 -12.89 -9.79 -18.75
N GLU A 86 -13.94 -10.61 -18.69
CA GLU A 86 -15.13 -10.48 -19.53
C GLU A 86 -16.38 -10.43 -18.66
N LEU A 87 -17.16 -9.37 -18.84
CA LEU A 87 -18.46 -9.20 -18.20
C LEU A 87 -19.52 -9.97 -19.00
N PRO A 88 -20.48 -10.63 -18.33
CA PRO A 88 -21.53 -11.37 -18.99
C PRO A 88 -22.43 -10.43 -19.81
N GLN A 89 -22.64 -10.75 -21.09
CA GLN A 89 -23.57 -10.01 -21.95
C GLN A 89 -24.95 -10.67 -21.90
N LEU A 90 -25.99 -9.90 -21.62
CA LEU A 90 -27.38 -10.33 -21.73
C LEU A 90 -28.14 -9.48 -22.74
N PRO A 91 -29.11 -10.06 -23.47
CA PRO A 91 -29.90 -9.31 -24.43
C PRO A 91 -30.58 -8.11 -23.78
N GLY A 92 -30.30 -6.91 -24.29
CA GLY A 92 -30.85 -5.65 -23.77
C GLY A 92 -30.09 -5.01 -22.62
N TRP A 93 -28.94 -5.57 -22.21
CA TRP A 93 -28.10 -5.04 -21.13
C TRP A 93 -26.68 -4.79 -21.63
N GLU A 94 -26.14 -3.62 -21.30
CA GLU A 94 -24.73 -3.28 -21.48
C GLU A 94 -24.10 -3.15 -20.09
N ILE A 95 -23.07 -3.96 -19.82
CA ILE A 95 -22.37 -3.98 -18.54
C ILE A 95 -20.93 -3.61 -18.80
N ALA A 96 -20.52 -2.49 -18.22
CA ALA A 96 -19.14 -2.03 -18.22
C ALA A 96 -18.66 -1.92 -16.78
N ALA A 97 -17.40 -2.26 -16.55
CA ALA A 97 -16.75 -2.06 -15.27
C ALA A 97 -15.43 -1.32 -15.50
N TYR A 98 -15.13 -0.40 -14.59
CA TYR A 98 -13.86 0.28 -14.52
C TYR A 98 -13.33 0.17 -13.11
N PHE A 99 -12.09 -0.29 -12.98
CA PHE A 99 -11.45 -0.47 -11.69
C PHE A 99 -10.08 0.17 -11.71
N GLN A 100 -9.88 1.09 -10.77
CA GLN A 100 -8.63 1.80 -10.59
C GLN A 100 -8.32 1.85 -9.10
N ALA A 101 -7.27 1.13 -8.70
CA ALA A 101 -6.77 1.20 -7.34
C ALA A 101 -6.20 2.60 -7.07
N ALA A 102 -6.52 3.18 -5.91
CA ALA A 102 -5.99 4.48 -5.48
C ALA A 102 -4.50 4.41 -5.05
N ARG A 103 -4.01 3.20 -4.77
CA ARG A 103 -2.61 2.86 -4.44
C ARG A 103 -2.30 1.50 -5.08
N GLU A 104 -1.43 0.69 -4.48
CA GLU A 104 -1.05 -0.62 -5.01
C GLU A 104 -2.18 -1.67 -4.96
N VAL A 105 -3.06 -1.64 -3.95
CA VAL A 105 -4.19 -2.57 -3.80
C VAL A 105 -5.44 -1.79 -3.39
N ALA A 106 -6.57 -2.02 -4.06
CA ALA A 106 -7.85 -1.41 -3.68
C ALA A 106 -8.57 -2.23 -2.60
N GLY A 107 -9.38 -1.58 -1.77
CA GLY A 107 -10.29 -2.27 -0.83
C GLY A 107 -11.56 -2.77 -1.51
N ASP A 108 -11.92 -2.18 -2.65
CA ASP A 108 -13.12 -2.55 -3.39
C ASP A 108 -12.85 -3.73 -4.33
N PHE A 109 -13.87 -4.55 -4.58
CA PHE A 109 -13.87 -5.54 -5.65
C PHE A 109 -15.27 -5.67 -6.26
N TYR A 110 -15.33 -6.17 -7.48
CA TYR A 110 -16.57 -6.53 -8.15
C TYR A 110 -16.46 -7.88 -8.84
N ASP A 111 -17.60 -8.55 -9.00
CA ASP A 111 -17.73 -9.75 -9.81
C ASP A 111 -19.09 -9.78 -10.51
N ALA A 112 -19.12 -10.28 -11.74
CA ALA A 112 -20.35 -10.43 -12.50
C ALA A 112 -20.36 -11.79 -13.21
N PHE A 113 -21.41 -12.58 -12.99
CA PHE A 113 -21.53 -13.90 -13.59
C PHE A 113 -22.98 -14.26 -13.93
N THR A 114 -23.18 -15.13 -14.91
CA THR A 114 -24.51 -15.63 -15.28
C THR A 114 -24.98 -16.71 -14.31
N LEU A 115 -26.25 -16.64 -13.91
CA LEU A 115 -26.90 -17.72 -13.16
C LEU A 115 -27.42 -18.76 -14.18
N PRO A 116 -26.99 -20.03 -14.13
CA PRO A 116 -27.30 -20.99 -15.22
C PRO A 116 -28.79 -21.32 -15.41
N ARG A 117 -29.61 -21.20 -14.35
CA ARG A 117 -31.03 -21.60 -14.38
C ARG A 117 -32.03 -20.47 -14.58
N GLU A 118 -31.72 -19.29 -14.06
CA GLU A 118 -32.54 -18.09 -14.21
C GLU A 118 -31.76 -17.19 -15.16
N LYS A 119 -32.33 -16.75 -16.31
CA LYS A 119 -31.66 -15.82 -17.26
C LYS A 119 -31.38 -14.46 -16.59
N LYS A 120 -30.52 -14.46 -15.59
CA LYS A 120 -30.22 -13.43 -14.61
C LYS A 120 -28.72 -13.36 -14.40
N ILE A 121 -28.27 -12.22 -13.87
CA ILE A 121 -26.88 -11.94 -13.55
C ILE A 121 -26.75 -11.85 -12.04
N GLY A 122 -25.74 -12.50 -11.49
CA GLY A 122 -25.23 -12.18 -10.17
C GLY A 122 -24.22 -11.05 -10.31
N LEU A 123 -24.48 -9.91 -9.68
CA LEU A 123 -23.51 -8.83 -9.52
C LEU A 123 -23.12 -8.77 -8.05
N VAL A 124 -21.82 -8.77 -7.78
CA VAL A 124 -21.24 -8.65 -6.45
C VAL A 124 -20.37 -7.41 -6.45
N ILE A 125 -20.55 -6.56 -5.46
CA ILE A 125 -19.65 -5.44 -5.15
C ILE A 125 -19.37 -5.55 -3.66
N GLY A 126 -18.10 -5.48 -3.27
CA GLY A 126 -17.72 -5.51 -1.87
C GLY A 126 -16.57 -4.56 -1.59
N ASP A 127 -16.61 -3.92 -0.43
CA ASP A 127 -15.53 -3.13 0.14
C ASP A 127 -14.92 -3.94 1.30
N VAL A 128 -13.64 -4.28 1.18
CA VAL A 128 -12.87 -5.00 2.18
C VAL A 128 -12.01 -4.00 2.94
N ALA A 129 -12.27 -3.94 4.25
CA ALA A 129 -11.53 -3.10 5.18
C ALA A 129 -10.13 -3.67 5.46
N ASP A 130 -9.21 -3.61 4.48
CA ASP A 130 -7.75 -3.62 4.69
C ASP A 130 -7.00 -3.38 3.37
N LYS A 131 -5.66 -3.36 3.40
CA LYS A 131 -4.80 -3.21 2.21
C LYS A 131 -3.70 -4.27 2.17
N GLY A 132 -3.29 -4.66 0.97
CA GLY A 132 -2.17 -5.60 0.75
C GLY A 132 -2.59 -7.05 0.50
N VAL A 133 -1.63 -7.98 0.63
CA VAL A 133 -1.79 -9.39 0.20
C VAL A 133 -2.91 -10.11 0.93
N GLY A 134 -3.04 -9.92 2.25
CA GLY A 134 -4.06 -10.58 3.05
C GLY A 134 -5.48 -10.22 2.62
N ALA A 135 -5.72 -8.93 2.33
CA ALA A 135 -7.00 -8.45 1.82
C ALA A 135 -7.32 -9.07 0.45
N ALA A 136 -6.34 -9.09 -0.46
CA ALA A 136 -6.50 -9.68 -1.79
C ALA A 136 -6.85 -11.18 -1.72
N LEU A 137 -6.16 -11.94 -0.86
CA LEU A 137 -6.47 -13.36 -0.64
C LEU A 137 -7.88 -13.57 -0.08
N PHE A 138 -8.29 -12.72 0.88
CA PHE A 138 -9.63 -12.81 1.47
C PHE A 138 -10.72 -12.51 0.44
N MET A 139 -10.52 -11.50 -0.41
CA MET A 139 -11.41 -11.21 -1.56
C MET A 139 -11.56 -12.42 -2.47
N THR A 140 -10.45 -13.03 -2.87
CA THR A 140 -10.44 -14.22 -3.74
C THR A 140 -11.24 -15.37 -3.15
N LEU A 141 -11.07 -15.65 -1.85
CA LEU A 141 -11.79 -16.70 -1.15
C LEU A 141 -13.29 -16.40 -1.09
N PHE A 142 -13.66 -15.18 -0.71
CA PHE A 142 -15.06 -14.77 -0.57
C PHE A 142 -15.79 -14.80 -1.92
N ARG A 143 -15.16 -14.27 -2.97
CA ARG A 143 -15.66 -14.36 -4.35
C ARG A 143 -15.87 -15.81 -4.78
N SER A 144 -14.88 -16.67 -4.56
CA SER A 144 -14.97 -18.09 -4.92
C SER A 144 -16.13 -18.77 -4.20
N LEU A 145 -16.34 -18.44 -2.93
CA LEU A 145 -17.45 -18.95 -2.13
C LEU A 145 -18.81 -18.46 -2.65
N ILE A 146 -18.95 -17.17 -2.98
CA ILE A 146 -20.17 -16.61 -3.56
C ILE A 146 -20.49 -17.29 -4.88
N ARG A 147 -19.50 -17.40 -5.78
CA ARG A 147 -19.71 -18.01 -7.09
C ARG A 147 -20.08 -19.49 -6.95
N ALA A 148 -19.42 -20.23 -6.06
CA ALA A 148 -19.74 -21.62 -5.79
C ALA A 148 -21.16 -21.80 -5.23
N THR A 149 -21.58 -20.96 -4.28
CA THR A 149 -22.91 -21.04 -3.66
C THR A 149 -24.03 -20.56 -4.60
N ALA A 150 -23.78 -19.53 -5.40
CA ALA A 150 -24.75 -19.00 -6.36
C ALA A 150 -24.93 -19.90 -7.58
N THR A 151 -23.92 -20.71 -7.94
CA THR A 151 -23.96 -21.62 -9.10
C THR A 151 -24.31 -23.06 -8.71
N SER A 152 -24.17 -23.43 -7.43
CA SER A 152 -24.44 -24.79 -6.93
C SER A 152 -25.88 -24.95 -6.44
N ASP A 153 -26.55 -26.00 -6.95
CA ASP A 153 -27.95 -26.36 -6.68
C ASP A 153 -28.29 -26.62 -5.20
N TYR A 154 -27.28 -26.87 -4.33
CA TYR A 154 -27.52 -27.22 -2.93
C TYR A 154 -27.84 -26.03 -2.01
N PHE A 155 -27.40 -24.82 -2.35
CA PHE A 155 -27.48 -23.66 -1.42
C PHE A 155 -28.70 -22.77 -1.67
N LEU A 156 -29.16 -22.65 -2.92
CA LEU A 156 -30.30 -21.81 -3.30
C LEU A 156 -31.63 -22.31 -2.69
N ASP A 157 -31.75 -23.61 -2.42
CA ASP A 157 -32.95 -24.20 -1.80
C ASP A 157 -33.06 -23.86 -0.30
N HIS A 158 -31.92 -23.69 0.40
CA HIS A 158 -31.89 -23.33 1.82
C HIS A 158 -31.93 -21.81 2.05
N ALA A 159 -31.25 -21.00 1.22
CA ALA A 159 -31.22 -19.55 1.36
C ALA A 159 -32.58 -18.87 1.09
N ARG A 160 -33.43 -19.48 0.23
CA ARG A 160 -34.80 -19.01 -0.02
C ARG A 160 -35.71 -19.05 1.22
N SER A 161 -35.35 -19.79 2.27
CA SER A 161 -36.13 -19.82 3.51
C SER A 161 -35.89 -18.61 4.43
N HIS A 162 -34.83 -17.82 4.22
CA HIS A 162 -34.43 -16.73 5.13
C HIS A 162 -34.20 -15.37 4.48
N ALA A 163 -34.13 -15.25 3.14
CA ALA A 163 -33.96 -13.97 2.47
C ALA A 163 -35.32 -13.33 2.11
N VAL A 164 -35.88 -12.57 3.05
CA VAL A 164 -36.98 -11.63 2.78
C VAL A 164 -36.45 -10.48 1.91
N SER A 165 -37.02 -10.41 0.71
CA SER A 165 -37.25 -9.22 -0.13
C SER A 165 -36.62 -7.89 0.31
N ASP A 166 -35.56 -7.48 -0.38
CA ASP A 166 -35.35 -6.06 -0.72
C ASP A 166 -34.99 -5.97 -2.21
N THR A 167 -36.04 -6.05 -3.04
CA THR A 167 -35.97 -5.69 -4.45
C THR A 167 -36.06 -4.17 -4.54
N ILE A 168 -34.93 -3.49 -4.75
CA ILE A 168 -34.94 -2.07 -5.13
C ILE A 168 -35.46 -1.99 -6.57
N VAL A 169 -36.78 -1.79 -6.70
CA VAL A 169 -37.42 -1.37 -7.95
C VAL A 169 -37.11 0.11 -8.13
N GLY A 170 -36.15 0.42 -9.01
CA GLY A 170 -35.91 1.79 -9.45
C GLY A 170 -37.16 2.32 -10.16
N HIS A 171 -37.90 3.22 -9.52
CA HIS A 171 -38.93 4.03 -10.15
C HIS A 171 -38.24 5.06 -11.06
N GLN A 172 -38.41 4.92 -12.37
CA GLN A 172 -38.19 6.03 -13.29
C GLN A 172 -39.47 6.86 -13.32
N GLU A 173 -39.45 8.03 -12.67
CA GLU A 173 -40.44 9.07 -12.94
C GLU A 173 -39.98 9.90 -14.15
N THR A 174 -40.86 9.91 -15.14
CA THR A 174 -40.85 10.75 -16.33
C THR A 174 -41.16 12.18 -15.92
N THR A 175 -40.40 13.17 -16.40
CA THR A 175 -40.90 14.42 -17.02
C THR A 175 -39.76 15.06 -17.81
#